data_AF-A0AA40LID3-F1
#
_entry.id   AF-A0AA40LID3-F1
#
_cell.length_a   1.000
_cell.length_b   1.000
_cell.length_c   1.000
_cell.angle_alpha   90.00
_cell.angle_beta   90.00
_cell.angle_gamma   90.00
#
_symmetry.space_group_name_H-M   'P 1'
#
loop_
_entity.id
_entity.type
_entity.pdbx_description
1 polymer ?
#
loop_
_entity_poly.entity_id
_entity_poly.type
_entity_poly.pdbx_seq_one_letter_code
_entity_poly.pdbx_strand_id
1 'polypeptide(L)'
;MRRLQLDATLDAVLGSHAMTTLWASAGRPRPDPDVLQGSLKRLLTDVLSRPLTLGFGLRALGVNVKKTGGSTVHVVGASHVETFLTRPGDYDELGYMFPGHLGLHIIMVGVDVATGFSQSTSTSPVEAGTVQLSGHRGLYHNFWEEQVETGQTAHPDLVVAFHPGFHASPDLMEAWLPTLLLLRDYEIPALITVYSHQELAASLQILVDLDAHIIAYGANPFTSLKPEQVYSNPNKQPVYCSAYYITFLGSSCQLDKRQLEEKVDGGD
;
A
#
# COMPACT_ATOMS: atom_id res chain seq x y z
N MET A 1 9.21 12.74 -13.85
CA MET A 1 8.75 13.60 -14.97
C MET A 1 8.99 15.07 -14.62
N ARG A 2 9.55 15.90 -15.52
CA ARG A 2 9.73 17.36 -15.24
C ARG A 2 8.37 18.07 -15.34
N ARG A 3 8.09 19.07 -14.49
CA ARG A 3 6.78 19.78 -14.40
C ARG A 3 6.19 20.20 -15.76
N LEU A 4 7.02 20.76 -16.65
CA LEU A 4 6.61 21.20 -17.99
C LEU A 4 6.13 20.04 -18.89
N GLN A 5 6.66 18.83 -18.69
CA GLN A 5 6.26 17.65 -19.45
C GLN A 5 4.91 17.10 -18.98
N LEU A 6 4.58 17.27 -17.69
CA LEU A 6 3.29 16.87 -17.14
C LEU A 6 2.16 17.75 -17.69
N ASP A 7 2.30 19.07 -17.61
CA ASP A 7 1.26 19.99 -18.10
C ASP A 7 0.97 19.76 -19.59
N ALA A 8 2.01 19.63 -20.43
CA ALA A 8 1.83 19.31 -21.84
C ALA A 8 1.14 17.95 -22.10
N THR A 9 1.43 16.94 -21.28
CA THR A 9 0.77 15.63 -21.37
C THR A 9 -0.71 15.73 -20.99
N LEU A 10 -1.02 16.48 -19.93
CA LEU A 10 -2.40 16.72 -19.51
C LEU A 10 -3.18 17.48 -20.57
N ASP A 11 -2.59 18.50 -21.17
CA ASP A 11 -3.22 19.27 -22.24
C ASP A 11 -3.49 18.40 -23.48
N ALA A 12 -2.57 17.49 -23.82
CA ALA A 12 -2.78 16.50 -24.88
C ALA A 12 -3.96 15.56 -24.58
N VAL A 13 -4.11 15.10 -23.32
CA VAL A 13 -5.26 14.29 -22.89
C VAL A 13 -6.55 15.10 -23.00
N LEU A 14 -6.55 16.36 -22.57
CA LEU A 14 -7.72 17.26 -22.66
C LEU A 14 -8.12 17.58 -24.10
N GLY A 15 -7.16 17.61 -25.02
CA GLY A 15 -7.38 17.79 -26.46
C GLY A 15 -7.76 16.51 -27.21
N SER A 16 -7.77 15.35 -26.54
CA SER A 16 -7.99 14.06 -27.19
C SER A 16 -9.41 13.86 -27.71
N HIS A 17 -9.55 12.98 -28.71
CA HIS A 17 -10.85 12.55 -29.20
C HIS A 17 -11.69 11.88 -28.09
N ALA A 18 -11.04 11.11 -27.20
CA ALA A 18 -11.72 10.48 -26.06
C ALA A 18 -12.37 11.51 -25.12
N MET A 19 -11.66 12.62 -24.81
CA MET A 19 -12.21 13.70 -23.99
C MET A 19 -13.38 14.41 -24.68
N THR A 20 -13.28 14.59 -26.00
CA THR A 20 -14.38 15.14 -26.81
C THR A 20 -15.62 14.24 -26.76
N THR A 21 -15.44 12.94 -26.98
CA THR A 21 -16.53 11.94 -26.93
C THR A 21 -17.14 11.86 -25.53
N LEU A 22 -16.33 11.85 -24.47
CA LEU A 22 -16.80 11.84 -23.08
C LEU A 22 -17.79 12.98 -22.82
N TRP A 23 -17.41 14.21 -23.17
CA TRP A 23 -18.27 15.38 -22.93
C TRP A 23 -19.47 15.47 -23.87
N ALA A 24 -19.35 14.97 -25.11
CA ALA A 24 -20.50 14.81 -25.98
C ALA A 24 -21.53 13.84 -25.39
N SER A 25 -21.08 12.78 -24.69
CA SER A 25 -21.95 11.79 -24.06
C SER A 25 -22.42 12.16 -22.65
N ALA A 26 -21.72 13.04 -21.93
CA ALA A 26 -21.99 13.33 -20.51
C ALA A 26 -23.32 14.07 -20.26
N GLY A 27 -23.96 14.62 -21.30
CA GLY A 27 -25.22 15.37 -21.17
C GLY A 27 -25.11 16.65 -20.34
N ARG A 28 -23.89 17.15 -20.13
CA ARG A 28 -23.58 18.37 -19.38
C ARG A 28 -22.54 19.22 -20.13
N PRO A 29 -22.52 20.55 -19.94
CA PRO A 29 -21.51 21.40 -20.53
C PRO A 29 -20.10 20.97 -20.11
N ARG A 30 -19.16 21.00 -21.07
CA ARG A 30 -17.74 20.78 -20.79
C ARG A 30 -17.23 21.89 -19.85
N PRO A 31 -16.62 21.55 -18.70
CA PRO A 31 -16.02 22.54 -17.80
C PRO A 31 -14.84 23.29 -18.44
N ASP A 32 -14.46 24.41 -17.82
CA ASP A 32 -13.28 25.17 -18.24
C ASP A 32 -12.00 24.30 -18.25
N PRO A 33 -11.07 24.54 -19.20
CA PRO A 33 -9.84 23.75 -19.32
C PRO A 33 -9.04 23.64 -18.02
N ASP A 34 -8.92 24.73 -17.25
CA ASP A 34 -8.17 24.74 -15.99
C ASP A 34 -8.82 23.84 -14.92
N VAL A 35 -10.16 23.81 -14.89
CA VAL A 35 -10.92 22.94 -13.99
C VAL A 35 -10.74 21.48 -14.37
N LEU A 36 -10.74 21.17 -15.66
CA LEU A 36 -10.48 19.82 -16.15
C LEU A 36 -9.03 19.38 -15.88
N GLN A 37 -8.05 20.26 -16.10
CA GLN A 37 -6.65 19.97 -15.83
C GLN A 37 -6.44 19.72 -14.33
N GLY A 38 -7.06 20.53 -13.46
CA GLY A 38 -7.07 20.30 -12.02
C GLY A 38 -7.75 18.97 -11.63
N SER A 39 -8.79 18.56 -12.36
CA SER A 39 -9.45 17.27 -12.15
C SER A 39 -8.55 16.10 -12.53
N LEU A 40 -7.84 16.18 -13.67
CA LEU A 40 -6.86 15.17 -14.06
C LEU A 40 -5.72 15.08 -13.03
N LYS A 41 -5.21 16.22 -12.54
CA LYS A 41 -4.19 16.26 -11.48
C LYS A 41 -4.66 15.55 -10.21
N ARG A 42 -5.92 15.74 -9.78
CA ARG A 42 -6.51 14.98 -8.66
C ARG A 42 -6.61 13.49 -8.95
N LEU A 43 -7.01 13.09 -10.15
CA LEU A 43 -7.03 11.67 -10.53
C LEU A 43 -5.62 11.04 -10.48
N LEU A 44 -4.57 11.77 -10.86
CA LEU A 44 -3.20 11.28 -10.76
C LEU A 44 -2.77 11.02 -9.31
N THR A 45 -3.23 11.82 -8.35
CA THR A 45 -2.92 11.57 -6.93
C THR A 45 -3.48 10.24 -6.44
N ASP A 46 -4.54 9.73 -7.06
CA ASP A 46 -5.10 8.42 -6.74
C ASP A 46 -4.18 7.27 -7.15
N VAL A 47 -3.66 7.35 -8.38
CA VAL A 47 -2.70 6.38 -8.93
C VAL A 47 -1.41 6.37 -8.12
N LEU A 48 -0.92 7.57 -7.76
CA LEU A 48 0.34 7.74 -7.03
C LEU A 48 0.23 7.46 -5.53
N SER A 49 -0.97 7.50 -4.96
CA SER A 49 -1.19 7.35 -3.51
C SER A 49 -0.58 6.06 -2.98
N ARG A 50 -0.82 4.92 -3.66
CA ARG A 50 -0.31 3.61 -3.24
C ARG A 50 1.22 3.50 -3.27
N PRO A 51 1.92 3.70 -4.42
CA PRO A 51 3.37 3.57 -4.45
C PRO A 51 4.06 4.58 -3.52
N LEU A 52 3.56 5.82 -3.41
CA LEU A 52 4.12 6.80 -2.51
C LEU A 52 3.89 6.44 -1.03
N THR A 53 2.74 5.86 -0.69
CA THR A 53 2.46 5.36 0.66
C THR A 53 3.33 4.16 1.02
N LEU A 54 3.61 3.27 0.07
CA LEU A 54 4.57 2.18 0.25
C LEU A 54 5.98 2.73 0.52
N GLY A 55 6.42 3.71 -0.27
CA GLY A 55 7.70 4.37 -0.05
C GLY A 55 7.76 5.16 1.26
N PHE A 56 6.63 5.71 1.72
CA PHE A 56 6.50 6.29 3.06
C PHE A 56 6.73 5.23 4.14
N GLY A 57 6.09 4.06 4.04
CA GLY A 57 6.28 2.95 4.98
C GLY A 57 7.73 2.49 5.07
N LEU A 58 8.38 2.29 3.91
CA LEU A 58 9.81 1.92 3.84
C LEU A 58 10.70 2.92 4.58
N ARG A 59 10.45 4.22 4.46
CA ARG A 59 11.21 5.26 5.19
C ARG A 59 10.86 5.32 6.67
N ALA A 60 9.57 5.30 6.99
CA ALA A 60 9.07 5.44 8.37
C ALA A 60 9.54 4.29 9.27
N LEU A 61 9.69 3.08 8.69
CA LEU A 61 10.12 1.88 9.39
C LEU A 61 11.62 1.58 9.20
N GLY A 62 12.38 2.47 8.55
CA GLY A 62 13.83 2.34 8.43
C GLY A 62 14.32 1.16 7.58
N VAL A 63 13.52 0.71 6.59
CA VAL A 63 13.87 -0.44 5.74
C VAL A 63 15.10 -0.13 4.89
N ASN A 64 16.12 -0.98 4.98
CA ASN A 64 17.35 -0.85 4.19
C ASN A 64 17.17 -1.39 2.76
N VAL A 65 16.71 -0.53 1.86
CA VAL A 65 16.55 -0.82 0.41
C VAL A 65 17.87 -1.00 -0.36
N LYS A 66 19.02 -0.81 0.30
CA LYS A 66 20.35 -1.03 -0.26
C LYS A 66 20.99 -2.33 0.23
N LYS A 67 20.23 -3.18 0.92
CA LYS A 67 20.74 -4.49 1.36
C LYS A 67 20.99 -5.42 0.17
N THR A 68 22.00 -6.27 0.31
CA THR A 68 22.29 -7.33 -0.68
C THR A 68 21.06 -8.23 -0.85
N GLY A 69 20.66 -8.49 -2.10
CA GLY A 69 19.45 -9.26 -2.43
C GLY A 69 18.19 -8.40 -2.64
N GLY A 70 18.28 -7.07 -2.48
CA GLY A 70 17.15 -6.16 -2.63
C GLY A 70 16.18 -6.22 -1.45
N SER A 71 15.07 -5.48 -1.51
CA SER A 71 14.03 -5.51 -0.48
C SER A 71 12.71 -6.07 -1.01
N THR A 72 12.02 -6.82 -0.16
CA THR A 72 10.74 -7.45 -0.49
C THR A 72 9.62 -6.80 0.29
N VAL A 73 8.55 -6.40 -0.38
CA VAL A 73 7.35 -5.83 0.22
C VAL A 73 6.15 -6.68 -0.15
N HIS A 74 5.40 -7.14 0.84
CA HIS A 74 4.16 -7.87 0.62
C HIS A 74 2.97 -6.91 0.74
N VAL A 75 2.19 -6.76 -0.33
CA VAL A 75 0.92 -6.02 -0.32
C VAL A 75 -0.19 -7.03 -0.06
N VAL A 76 -0.76 -7.03 1.14
CA VAL A 76 -1.67 -8.06 1.63
C VAL A 76 -3.13 -7.63 1.57
N GLY A 77 -4.02 -8.58 1.32
CA GLY A 77 -5.43 -8.27 1.04
C GLY A 77 -5.64 -7.61 -0.33
N ALA A 78 -4.69 -7.79 -1.26
CA ALA A 78 -4.77 -7.20 -2.60
C ALA A 78 -6.00 -7.72 -3.34
N SER A 79 -6.80 -6.80 -3.88
CA SER A 79 -8.03 -7.13 -4.62
C SER A 79 -7.93 -6.74 -6.09
N HIS A 80 -9.03 -6.87 -6.82
CA HIS A 80 -9.14 -6.33 -8.18
C HIS A 80 -8.83 -4.82 -8.24
N VAL A 81 -9.08 -4.04 -7.18
CA VAL A 81 -8.78 -2.59 -7.18
C VAL A 81 -7.26 -2.34 -7.19
N GLU A 82 -6.48 -3.23 -6.57
CA GLU A 82 -5.02 -3.16 -6.52
C GLU A 82 -4.34 -3.89 -7.70
N THR A 83 -5.05 -4.77 -8.42
CA THR A 83 -4.42 -5.66 -9.42
C THR A 83 -4.94 -5.50 -10.84
N PHE A 84 -6.18 -5.05 -11.07
CA PHE A 84 -6.81 -5.08 -12.40
C PHE A 84 -6.22 -4.06 -13.38
N LEU A 85 -5.78 -2.90 -12.91
CA LEU A 85 -5.20 -1.84 -13.75
C LEU A 85 -3.71 -1.63 -13.51
N THR A 86 -3.09 -2.46 -12.66
CA THR A 86 -1.68 -2.34 -12.34
C THR A 86 -0.84 -2.74 -13.53
N ARG A 87 -0.07 -1.78 -14.04
CA ARG A 87 0.81 -1.92 -15.20
C ARG A 87 2.27 -2.01 -14.76
N PRO A 88 3.14 -2.61 -15.59
CA PRO A 88 4.58 -2.42 -15.45
C PRO A 88 4.90 -0.93 -15.39
N GLY A 89 5.63 -0.52 -14.35
CA GLY A 89 6.01 0.88 -14.12
C GLY A 89 5.14 1.65 -13.12
N ASP A 90 3.98 1.13 -12.70
CA ASP A 90 3.10 1.82 -11.73
C ASP A 90 3.72 2.00 -10.33
N TYR A 91 4.86 1.36 -10.07
CA TYR A 91 5.64 1.49 -8.83
C TYR A 91 7.05 2.07 -9.08
N ASP A 92 7.34 2.57 -10.27
CA ASP A 92 8.66 3.17 -10.60
C ASP A 92 8.94 4.43 -9.77
N GLU A 93 7.92 5.08 -9.23
CA GLU A 93 8.01 6.14 -8.24
C GLU A 93 8.94 5.75 -7.08
N LEU A 94 8.93 4.48 -6.67
CA LEU A 94 9.82 3.97 -5.62
C LEU A 94 11.29 4.07 -6.02
N GLY A 95 11.63 3.84 -7.29
CA GLY A 95 13.00 4.01 -7.79
C GLY A 95 13.47 5.46 -7.67
N TYR A 96 12.58 6.43 -7.90
CA TYR A 96 12.88 7.85 -7.67
C TYR A 96 12.96 8.21 -6.17
N MET A 97 12.15 7.57 -5.32
CA MET A 97 12.19 7.79 -3.87
C MET A 97 13.45 7.20 -3.21
N PHE A 98 14.02 6.15 -3.79
CA PHE A 98 15.17 5.43 -3.25
C PHE A 98 16.30 5.25 -4.28
N PRO A 99 17.01 6.33 -4.66
CA PRO A 99 18.12 6.22 -5.60
C PRO A 99 19.19 5.23 -5.13
N GLY A 100 19.54 4.28 -6.00
CA GLY A 100 20.56 3.26 -5.74
C GLY A 100 20.07 2.08 -4.89
N HIS A 101 18.76 1.82 -4.84
CA HIS A 101 18.24 0.57 -4.26
C HIS A 101 18.74 -0.66 -5.04
N LEU A 102 18.96 -1.77 -4.34
CA LEU A 102 19.49 -3.01 -4.94
C LEU A 102 18.37 -3.95 -5.42
N GLY A 103 17.27 -3.36 -5.91
CA GLY A 103 16.06 -4.06 -6.34
C GLY A 103 14.94 -4.00 -5.30
N LEU A 104 13.71 -3.81 -5.77
CA LEU A 104 12.50 -3.84 -4.95
C LEU A 104 11.53 -4.87 -5.54
N HIS A 105 11.11 -5.84 -4.73
CA HIS A 105 10.10 -6.80 -5.13
C HIS A 105 8.80 -6.55 -4.38
N ILE A 106 7.73 -6.20 -5.11
CA ILE A 106 6.40 -5.98 -4.56
C ILE A 106 5.53 -7.19 -4.88
N ILE A 107 5.18 -7.98 -3.87
CA ILE A 107 4.38 -9.20 -3.99
C ILE A 107 2.96 -8.90 -3.50
N MET A 108 2.00 -8.91 -4.41
CA MET A 108 0.59 -8.67 -4.11
C MET A 108 -0.09 -10.00 -3.76
N VAL A 109 -0.59 -10.11 -2.53
CA VAL A 109 -1.23 -11.32 -2.01
C VAL A 109 -2.68 -11.03 -1.64
N GLY A 110 -3.62 -11.75 -2.24
CA GLY A 110 -5.04 -11.63 -1.90
C GLY A 110 -5.96 -12.54 -2.71
N VAL A 111 -7.19 -12.71 -2.23
CA VAL A 111 -8.16 -13.67 -2.81
C VAL A 111 -8.65 -13.29 -4.20
N ASP A 112 -8.62 -11.99 -4.51
CA ASP A 112 -9.10 -11.39 -5.76
C ASP A 112 -7.94 -10.87 -6.63
N VAL A 113 -6.71 -11.36 -6.41
CA VAL A 113 -5.59 -11.09 -7.32
C VAL A 113 -5.91 -11.67 -8.70
N ALA A 114 -5.87 -10.81 -9.73
CA ALA A 114 -6.22 -11.18 -11.10
C ALA A 114 -5.34 -12.34 -11.61
N THR A 115 -5.96 -13.31 -12.27
CA THR A 115 -5.32 -14.54 -12.80
C THR A 115 -4.20 -14.29 -13.83
N GLY A 116 -4.12 -13.08 -14.39
CA GLY A 116 -3.05 -12.65 -15.31
C GLY A 116 -2.02 -11.71 -14.71
N PHE A 117 -2.14 -11.35 -13.41
CA PHE A 117 -1.12 -10.57 -12.73
C PHE A 117 0.11 -11.46 -12.52
N SER A 118 1.25 -11.04 -13.08
CA SER A 118 2.43 -11.88 -13.35
C SER A 118 2.79 -12.85 -12.21
N GLN A 119 2.69 -14.15 -12.48
CA GLN A 119 3.01 -15.26 -11.57
C GLN A 119 4.52 -15.57 -11.53
N SER A 120 5.39 -14.56 -11.60
CA SER A 120 6.82 -14.82 -11.47
C SER A 120 7.21 -14.82 -10.00
N THR A 121 7.08 -15.97 -9.34
CA THR A 121 7.74 -16.31 -8.07
C THR A 121 9.24 -16.55 -8.29
N SER A 122 9.85 -15.91 -9.30
CA SER A 122 11.26 -16.10 -9.60
C SER A 122 12.08 -15.69 -8.39
N THR A 123 12.82 -16.66 -7.85
CA THR A 123 13.81 -16.48 -6.79
C THR A 123 15.05 -15.74 -7.27
N SER A 124 15.10 -15.33 -8.55
CA SER A 124 16.17 -14.51 -9.08
C SER A 124 16.22 -13.16 -8.37
N PRO A 125 17.40 -12.71 -7.93
CA PRO A 125 17.57 -11.37 -7.37
C PRO A 125 17.02 -10.31 -8.32
N VAL A 126 16.23 -9.37 -7.79
CA VAL A 126 15.76 -8.22 -8.56
C VAL A 126 16.98 -7.40 -8.99
N GLU A 127 17.00 -6.96 -10.25
CA GLU A 127 18.11 -6.14 -10.76
C GLU A 127 18.18 -4.80 -9.99
N ALA A 128 19.39 -4.35 -9.69
CA ALA A 128 19.59 -3.09 -9.00
C ALA A 128 18.94 -1.93 -9.77
N GLY A 129 18.22 -1.06 -9.07
CA GLY A 129 17.47 0.03 -9.69
C GLY A 129 16.14 -0.36 -10.36
N THR A 130 15.70 -1.62 -10.26
CA THR A 130 14.43 -2.08 -10.84
C THR A 130 13.38 -2.42 -9.78
N VAL A 131 12.11 -2.15 -10.09
CA VAL A 131 10.96 -2.54 -9.27
C VAL A 131 10.21 -3.66 -9.97
N GLN A 132 10.12 -4.82 -9.33
CA GLN A 132 9.39 -5.98 -9.82
C GLN A 132 8.05 -6.12 -9.11
N LEU A 133 7.02 -6.50 -9.86
CA LEU A 133 5.68 -6.77 -9.37
C LEU A 133 5.34 -8.24 -9.62
N SER A 134 4.80 -8.92 -8.61
CA SER A 134 4.28 -10.28 -8.73
C SER A 134 2.98 -10.45 -7.93
N GLY A 135 2.20 -11.48 -8.28
CA GLY A 135 0.92 -11.78 -7.64
C GLY A 135 0.83 -13.18 -7.07
N HIS A 136 0.15 -13.31 -5.94
CA HIS A 136 -0.26 -14.60 -5.39
C HIS A 136 -1.73 -14.56 -4.97
N ARG A 137 -2.50 -15.54 -5.43
CA ARG A 137 -3.93 -15.63 -5.11
C ARG A 137 -4.14 -16.48 -3.86
N GLY A 138 -4.56 -15.86 -2.77
CA GLY A 138 -4.83 -16.57 -1.52
C GLY A 138 -4.95 -15.65 -0.31
N LEU A 139 -5.22 -16.25 0.84
CA LEU A 139 -5.11 -15.58 2.13
C LEU A 139 -3.63 -15.46 2.51
N TYR A 140 -3.25 -14.34 3.13
CA TYR A 140 -1.82 -14.07 3.39
C TYR A 140 -1.18 -15.08 4.35
N HIS A 141 -1.91 -15.52 5.38
CA HIS A 141 -1.41 -16.53 6.32
C HIS A 141 -1.16 -17.89 5.65
N ASN A 142 -1.98 -18.32 4.69
CA ASN A 142 -1.71 -19.53 3.91
C ASN A 142 -0.49 -19.32 2.98
N PHE A 143 -0.41 -18.17 2.31
CA PHE A 143 0.75 -17.82 1.50
C PHE A 143 2.05 -17.83 2.31
N TRP A 144 2.00 -17.33 3.55
CA TRP A 144 3.14 -17.36 4.45
C TRP A 144 3.62 -18.78 4.74
N GLU A 145 2.73 -19.66 5.19
CA GLU A 145 3.04 -21.06 5.48
C GLU A 145 3.57 -21.79 4.24
N GLU A 146 2.93 -21.59 3.08
CA GLU A 146 3.25 -22.32 1.86
C GLU A 146 4.51 -21.81 1.15
N GLN A 147 4.77 -20.49 1.20
CA GLN A 147 5.80 -19.85 0.38
C GLN A 147 6.94 -19.26 1.20
N VAL A 148 6.66 -18.61 2.33
CA VAL A 148 7.68 -17.91 3.12
C VAL A 148 8.38 -18.88 4.07
N GLU A 149 7.62 -19.67 4.84
CA GLU A 149 8.20 -20.64 5.79
C GLU A 149 8.94 -21.78 5.09
N THR A 150 8.50 -22.16 3.89
CA THR A 150 9.19 -23.16 3.06
C THR A 150 10.41 -22.61 2.30
N GLY A 151 10.67 -21.31 2.40
CA GLY A 151 11.79 -20.64 1.74
C GLY A 151 11.63 -20.48 0.22
N GLN A 152 10.43 -20.69 -0.34
CA GLN A 152 10.14 -20.45 -1.75
C GLN A 152 10.10 -18.95 -2.09
N THR A 153 9.72 -18.12 -1.13
CA THR A 153 9.69 -16.66 -1.22
C THR A 153 10.43 -16.05 -0.03
N ALA A 154 11.11 -14.92 -0.26
CA ALA A 154 11.81 -14.20 0.79
C ALA A 154 10.86 -13.67 1.88
N HIS A 155 11.34 -13.62 3.11
CA HIS A 155 10.67 -12.89 4.19
C HIS A 155 10.50 -11.42 3.80
N PRO A 156 9.33 -10.80 4.05
CA PRO A 156 9.12 -9.40 3.75
C PRO A 156 9.96 -8.50 4.66
N ASP A 157 10.46 -7.41 4.10
CA ASP A 157 10.98 -6.26 4.85
C ASP A 157 9.87 -5.32 5.32
N LEU A 158 8.73 -5.36 4.64
CA LEU A 158 7.56 -4.56 4.92
C LEU A 158 6.31 -5.30 4.45
N VAL A 159 5.27 -5.31 5.28
CA VAL A 159 3.91 -5.67 4.87
C VAL A 159 3.07 -4.41 4.77
N VAL A 160 2.30 -4.27 3.70
CA VAL A 160 1.36 -3.16 3.51
C VAL A 160 -0.03 -3.70 3.24
N ALA A 161 -1.02 -3.22 3.99
CA ALA A 161 -2.42 -3.51 3.73
C ALA A 161 -3.16 -2.21 3.39
N PHE A 162 -3.60 -2.07 2.14
CA PHE A 162 -4.42 -0.93 1.74
C PHE A 162 -5.88 -1.23 2.09
N HIS A 163 -6.45 -0.45 3.01
CA HIS A 163 -7.88 -0.52 3.33
C HIS A 163 -8.40 -1.93 3.68
N PRO A 164 -7.74 -2.66 4.61
CA PRO A 164 -8.05 -4.08 4.84
C PRO A 164 -9.47 -4.33 5.38
N GLY A 165 -10.12 -3.31 5.96
CA GLY A 165 -11.52 -3.37 6.33
C GLY A 165 -11.87 -4.31 7.49
N PHE A 166 -10.87 -4.89 8.18
CA PHE A 166 -11.11 -5.84 9.28
C PHE A 166 -11.94 -5.27 10.44
N HIS A 167 -12.00 -3.94 10.59
CA HIS A 167 -12.85 -3.27 11.59
C HIS A 167 -14.33 -3.19 11.19
N ALA A 168 -14.68 -3.49 9.92
CA ALA A 168 -16.00 -3.19 9.37
C ALA A 168 -17.06 -4.24 9.76
N SER A 169 -16.67 -5.49 9.99
CA SER A 169 -17.58 -6.55 10.45
C SER A 169 -16.83 -7.68 11.19
N PRO A 170 -17.53 -8.46 12.04
CA PRO A 170 -16.95 -9.63 12.70
C PRO A 170 -16.37 -10.65 11.72
N ASP A 171 -17.07 -10.93 10.61
CA ASP A 171 -16.62 -11.90 9.60
C ASP A 171 -15.28 -11.48 8.95
N LEU A 172 -15.13 -10.17 8.65
CA LEU A 172 -13.88 -9.63 8.12
C LEU A 172 -12.78 -9.68 9.18
N MET A 173 -13.11 -9.39 10.45
CA MET A 173 -12.17 -9.51 11.55
C MET A 173 -11.68 -10.96 11.69
N GLU A 174 -12.56 -11.95 11.66
CA GLU A 174 -12.21 -13.38 11.74
C GLU A 174 -11.28 -13.80 10.60
N ALA A 175 -11.56 -13.36 9.37
CA ALA A 175 -10.71 -13.63 8.22
C ALA A 175 -9.31 -12.99 8.32
N TRP A 176 -9.21 -11.81 8.94
CA TRP A 176 -7.94 -11.08 9.09
C TRP A 176 -7.17 -11.44 10.35
N LEU A 177 -7.82 -11.99 11.38
CA LEU A 177 -7.21 -12.28 12.67
C LEU A 177 -5.93 -13.14 12.54
N PRO A 178 -5.89 -14.24 11.77
CA PRO A 178 -4.66 -15.02 11.62
C PRO A 178 -3.52 -14.19 11.00
N THR A 179 -3.84 -13.34 10.02
CA THR A 179 -2.86 -12.45 9.39
C THR A 179 -2.31 -11.43 10.39
N LEU A 180 -3.16 -10.79 11.20
CA LEU A 180 -2.72 -9.79 12.18
C LEU A 180 -1.86 -10.41 13.29
N LEU A 181 -2.24 -11.59 13.79
CA LEU A 181 -1.45 -12.34 14.77
C LEU A 181 -0.09 -12.73 14.20
N LEU A 182 -0.04 -13.22 12.96
CA LEU A 182 1.19 -13.55 12.26
C LEU A 182 2.13 -12.34 12.15
N LEU A 183 1.63 -11.18 11.70
CA LEU A 183 2.45 -9.95 11.59
C LEU A 183 3.03 -9.52 12.94
N ARG A 184 2.25 -9.65 14.01
CA ARG A 184 2.69 -9.37 15.38
C ARG A 184 3.73 -10.37 15.86
N ASP A 185 3.44 -11.67 15.75
CA ASP A 185 4.23 -12.73 16.38
C ASP A 185 5.58 -12.93 15.69
N TYR A 186 5.65 -12.72 14.38
CA TYR A 186 6.89 -12.73 13.60
C TYR A 186 7.61 -11.37 13.55
N GLU A 187 7.14 -10.37 14.30
CA GLU A 187 7.72 -9.02 14.34
C GLU A 187 7.93 -8.42 12.94
N ILE A 188 6.91 -8.51 12.08
CA ILE A 188 7.00 -8.01 10.71
C ILE A 188 6.63 -6.53 10.68
N PRO A 189 7.49 -5.64 10.15
CA PRO A 189 7.14 -4.23 9.98
C PRO A 189 5.91 -4.10 9.09
N ALA A 190 4.87 -3.43 9.59
CA ALA A 190 3.59 -3.35 8.90
C ALA A 190 3.05 -1.93 8.80
N LEU A 191 2.44 -1.62 7.65
CA LEU A 191 1.73 -0.37 7.34
C LEU A 191 0.30 -0.69 6.90
N ILE A 192 -0.69 -0.09 7.55
CA ILE A 192 -2.10 -0.20 7.17
C ILE A 192 -2.61 1.17 6.77
N THR A 193 -3.45 1.27 5.74
CA THR A 193 -4.19 2.49 5.41
C THR A 193 -5.70 2.33 5.60
N VAL A 194 -6.38 3.43 5.91
CA VAL A 194 -7.85 3.49 6.09
C VAL A 194 -8.41 4.80 5.50
N TYR A 195 -9.72 4.83 5.25
CA TYR A 195 -10.36 5.94 4.53
C TYR A 195 -10.79 7.10 5.44
N SER A 196 -11.01 6.84 6.73
CA SER A 196 -11.55 7.85 7.64
C SER A 196 -10.96 7.77 9.04
N HIS A 197 -11.13 8.85 9.80
CA HIS A 197 -10.70 8.91 11.19
C HIS A 197 -11.46 7.89 12.07
N GLN A 198 -12.73 7.60 11.74
CA GLN A 198 -13.51 6.58 12.44
C GLN A 198 -12.92 5.18 12.22
N GLU A 199 -12.57 4.86 10.97
CA GLU A 199 -11.91 3.59 10.63
C GLU A 199 -10.53 3.49 11.28
N LEU A 200 -9.79 4.60 11.37
CA LEU A 200 -8.51 4.69 12.07
C LEU A 200 -8.67 4.32 13.55
N ALA A 201 -9.61 4.97 14.25
CA ALA A 201 -9.85 4.71 15.68
C ALA A 201 -10.27 3.25 15.93
N ALA A 202 -11.18 2.72 15.11
CA ALA A 202 -11.63 1.33 15.24
C ALA A 202 -10.50 0.33 14.95
N SER A 203 -9.68 0.58 13.93
CA SER A 203 -8.56 -0.30 13.58
C SER A 203 -7.46 -0.26 14.64
N LEU A 204 -7.17 0.92 15.22
CA LEU A 204 -6.20 1.05 16.31
C LEU A 204 -6.65 0.29 17.55
N GLN A 205 -7.94 0.36 17.92
CA GLN A 205 -8.45 -0.38 19.06
C GLN A 205 -8.21 -1.88 18.91
N ILE A 206 -8.53 -2.44 17.74
CA ILE A 206 -8.30 -3.85 17.43
C ILE A 206 -6.81 -4.22 17.56
N LEU A 207 -5.91 -3.41 16.98
CA LEU A 207 -4.47 -3.69 17.04
C LEU A 207 -3.94 -3.63 18.48
N VAL A 208 -4.43 -2.70 19.30
CA VAL A 208 -4.10 -2.60 20.73
C VAL A 208 -4.64 -3.79 21.50
N ASP A 209 -5.87 -4.23 21.24
CA ASP A 209 -6.47 -5.42 21.87
C ASP A 209 -5.72 -6.71 21.49
N LEU A 210 -5.00 -6.70 20.36
CA LEU A 210 -4.11 -7.77 19.93
C LEU A 210 -2.67 -7.60 20.45
N ASP A 211 -2.40 -6.66 21.36
CA ASP A 211 -1.07 -6.35 21.90
C ASP A 211 -0.03 -5.98 20.83
N ALA A 212 -0.44 -5.45 19.67
CA ALA A 212 0.47 -4.98 18.64
C ALA A 212 1.14 -3.66 19.07
N HIS A 213 2.45 -3.56 18.88
CA HIS A 213 3.19 -2.33 19.20
C HIS A 213 3.04 -1.29 18.07
N ILE A 214 2.22 -0.27 18.33
CA ILE A 214 2.00 0.84 17.41
C ILE A 214 3.20 1.78 17.42
N ILE A 215 3.84 1.95 16.26
CA ILE A 215 4.96 2.87 16.06
C ILE A 215 4.47 4.30 15.80
N ALA A 216 3.49 4.45 14.92
CA ALA A 216 2.95 5.74 14.51
C ALA A 216 1.59 5.57 13.82
N TYR A 217 0.79 6.62 13.83
CA TYR A 217 -0.44 6.70 13.06
C TYR A 217 -0.79 8.17 12.80
N GLY A 218 -1.62 8.42 11.80
CA GLY A 218 -2.07 9.79 11.50
C GLY A 218 -2.59 9.96 10.08
N ALA A 219 -2.71 11.22 9.66
CA ALA A 219 -3.03 11.55 8.29
C ALA A 219 -1.88 11.12 7.37
N ASN A 220 -2.20 10.44 6.28
CA ASN A 220 -1.21 10.03 5.31
C ASN A 220 -0.83 11.21 4.40
N PRO A 221 0.45 11.59 4.30
CA PRO A 221 0.89 12.68 3.42
C PRO A 221 0.62 12.42 1.93
N PHE A 222 0.39 11.16 1.54
CA PHE A 222 0.12 10.74 0.17
C PHE A 222 -1.35 10.36 -0.09
N THR A 223 -2.26 10.83 0.76
CA THR A 223 -3.71 10.75 0.55
C THR A 223 -4.11 11.17 -0.86
N SER A 224 -4.96 10.37 -1.51
CA SER A 224 -5.57 10.72 -2.79
C SER A 224 -6.45 11.96 -2.65
N LEU A 225 -6.37 12.89 -3.59
CA LEU A 225 -7.25 14.06 -3.67
C LEU A 225 -8.49 13.78 -4.55
N LYS A 226 -8.61 12.58 -5.10
CA LYS A 226 -9.80 12.16 -5.83
C LYS A 226 -10.87 11.72 -4.82
N PRO A 227 -12.05 12.36 -4.81
CA PRO A 227 -13.16 11.90 -3.98
C PRO A 227 -13.73 10.60 -4.54
N GLU A 228 -13.95 9.62 -3.68
CA GLU A 228 -14.60 8.36 -4.00
C GLU A 228 -15.96 8.28 -3.32
N GLN A 229 -17.01 7.99 -4.11
CA GLN A 229 -18.34 7.83 -3.57
C GLN A 229 -18.46 6.44 -2.95
N VAL A 230 -18.91 6.39 -1.70
CA VAL A 230 -19.16 5.11 -1.02
C VAL A 230 -20.33 4.39 -1.70
N TYR A 231 -20.06 3.22 -2.29
CA TYR A 231 -21.06 2.44 -3.04
C TYR A 231 -22.32 2.10 -2.24
N SER A 232 -22.18 1.87 -0.93
CA SER A 232 -23.30 1.47 -0.07
C SER A 232 -24.32 2.57 0.18
N ASN A 233 -23.96 3.85 0.03
CA ASN A 233 -24.88 4.95 0.23
C ASN A 233 -24.42 6.21 -0.52
N PRO A 234 -25.16 6.67 -1.55
CA PRO A 234 -24.81 7.87 -2.32
C PRO A 234 -24.92 9.17 -1.52
N ASN A 235 -25.56 9.16 -0.35
CA ASN A 235 -25.68 10.33 0.53
C ASN A 235 -24.53 10.43 1.55
N LYS A 236 -23.65 9.42 1.63
CA LYS A 236 -22.44 9.52 2.46
C LYS A 236 -21.46 10.50 1.82
N GLN A 237 -20.74 11.23 2.66
CA GLN A 237 -19.64 12.08 2.22
C GLN A 237 -18.62 11.23 1.45
N PRO A 238 -18.02 11.77 0.38
CA PRO A 238 -16.96 11.07 -0.32
C PRO A 238 -15.79 10.76 0.60
N VAL A 239 -15.15 9.62 0.36
CA VAL A 239 -13.92 9.21 1.03
C VAL A 239 -12.72 9.46 0.12
N TYR A 240 -11.52 9.41 0.71
CA TYR A 240 -10.27 9.64 -0.01
C TYR A 240 -9.35 8.44 0.22
N CYS A 241 -8.83 7.88 -0.87
CA CYS A 241 -7.96 6.71 -0.81
C CYS A 241 -6.70 6.99 0.02
N SER A 242 -6.39 6.04 0.89
CA SER A 242 -5.29 6.04 1.86
C SER A 242 -5.22 7.30 2.74
N ALA A 243 -6.37 7.82 3.20
CA ALA A 243 -6.46 9.05 3.99
C ALA A 243 -5.63 9.04 5.29
N TYR A 244 -5.63 7.91 6.00
CA TYR A 244 -4.90 7.73 7.25
C TYR A 244 -4.05 6.47 7.19
N TYR A 245 -3.02 6.42 8.04
CA TYR A 245 -2.14 5.27 8.17
C TYR A 245 -1.93 4.86 9.63
N ILE A 246 -1.54 3.59 9.81
CA ILE A 246 -1.04 3.01 11.06
C ILE A 246 0.21 2.22 10.71
N THR A 247 1.30 2.41 11.44
CA THR A 247 2.48 1.54 11.40
C THR A 247 2.66 0.84 12.73
N PHE A 248 2.98 -0.45 12.69
CA PHE A 248 3.23 -1.26 13.88
C PHE A 248 4.32 -2.30 13.63
N LEU A 249 4.89 -2.84 14.70
CA LEU A 249 5.95 -3.85 14.64
C LEU A 249 5.97 -4.66 15.93
N GLY A 250 5.74 -5.97 15.82
CA GLY A 250 5.85 -6.87 16.97
C GLY A 250 4.80 -6.62 18.06
N SER A 251 5.06 -7.17 19.24
CA SER A 251 4.23 -6.98 20.43
C SER A 251 4.76 -5.89 21.38
N SER A 252 3.86 -5.15 22.03
CA SER A 252 4.19 -4.13 23.04
C SER A 252 5.03 -4.71 24.20
N CYS A 253 4.68 -5.91 24.67
CA CYS A 253 5.34 -6.57 25.80
C CYS A 253 6.79 -7.02 25.52
N GLN A 254 7.16 -7.22 24.25
CA GLN A 254 8.50 -7.69 23.88
C GLN A 254 9.52 -6.55 23.82
N LEU A 255 9.09 -5.33 23.50
CA LEU A 255 9.94 -4.13 23.50
C LEU A 255 10.38 -3.74 24.91
N ASP A 256 9.49 -3.85 25.89
CA ASP A 256 9.86 -3.63 27.29
C ASP A 256 10.98 -4.59 27.72
N LYS A 257 10.96 -5.85 27.24
CA LYS A 257 12.03 -6.82 27.49
C LYS A 257 13.35 -6.44 26.81
N ARG A 258 13.33 -6.08 25.51
CA ARG A 258 14.55 -5.66 24.79
C ARG A 258 15.17 -4.39 25.40
N GLN A 259 14.36 -3.41 25.82
CA GLN A 259 14.86 -2.21 26.50
C GLN A 259 15.41 -2.49 27.90
N LEU A 260 14.87 -3.49 28.59
CA LEU A 260 15.41 -3.97 29.87
C LEU A 260 16.75 -4.70 29.66
N GLU A 261 16.87 -5.51 28.62
CA GLU A 261 18.11 -6.24 28.27
C GLU A 261 19.23 -5.28 27.82
N GLU A 262 18.94 -4.29 26.96
CA GLU A 262 19.93 -3.29 26.53
C GLU A 262 20.44 -2.39 27.67
N LYS A 263 19.62 -2.15 28.71
CA LYS A 263 20.04 -1.42 29.91
C LYS A 263 20.94 -2.25 30.84
N VAL A 264 20.86 -3.57 30.77
CA VAL A 264 21.70 -4.47 31.58
C VAL A 264 23.07 -4.65 30.90
N ASP A 265 23.13 -4.71 29.57
CA ASP A 265 24.38 -4.89 28.82
C ASP A 265 25.20 -3.59 28.61
N GLY A 266 24.60 -2.41 28.85
CA GLY A 266 25.26 -1.11 28.76
C GLY A 266 25.91 -0.62 30.07
N GLY A 267 25.93 -1.46 31.11
CA GLY A 267 26.42 -1.13 32.45
C GLY A 267 27.61 -2.00 32.87
N ASP A 268 28.75 -1.84 32.20
CA ASP A 268 30.09 -2.25 32.69
C ASP A 268 31.13 -1.18 32.36
#